data_AF-A0A818DBT7-F1
#
_entry.id   AF-A0A818DBT7-F1
#
_cell.length_a   1.000
_cell.length_b   1.000
_cell.length_c   1.000
_cell.angle_alpha   90.00
_cell.angle_beta   90.00
_cell.angle_gamma   90.00
#
_symmetry.space_group_name_H-M   'P 1'
#
loop_
_entity.id
_entity.type
_entity.pdbx_description
1 polymer ?
#
loop_
_entity_poly.entity_id
_entity_poly.type
_entity_poly.pdbx_seq_one_letter_code
_entity_poly.pdbx_strand_id
1 'polypeptide(L)'
;MSWIIEQSDDASSAITTQGNTVTCQKEDFYGSPINVLWKDPAEKSGLYYWQIDFLQLDTQGSVGVGLTTQDHFKVGYAIKFMEYNGNLADGSAGLVCSFGDCIKQGDNIGILLNLTDSEMKESMRKEDVISKLIDGIADFKLQGQQLIITSNGNQVKFERYTPEAPQAYTKNIFAAEY
;
A
#
# COMPACT_ATOMS: atom_id res chain seq x y z
N MET A 1 -17.89 -15.22 1.21
CA MET A 1 -17.16 -14.02 1.67
C MET A 1 -17.50 -13.83 3.14
N SER A 2 -16.52 -13.49 3.97
CA SER A 2 -16.69 -13.42 5.43
C SER A 2 -15.83 -12.31 6.02
N TRP A 3 -16.34 -11.64 7.03
CA TRP A 3 -15.56 -10.70 7.85
C TRP A 3 -14.60 -11.48 8.77
N ILE A 4 -13.41 -10.93 8.97
CA ILE A 4 -12.48 -11.30 10.04
C ILE A 4 -12.37 -10.07 10.93
N ILE A 5 -12.61 -10.24 12.23
CA ILE A 5 -12.58 -9.16 13.21
C ILE A 5 -11.43 -9.47 14.15
N GLU A 6 -10.46 -8.55 14.23
CA GLU A 6 -9.31 -8.65 15.15
C GLU A 6 -9.23 -7.39 16.00
N GLN A 7 -9.22 -7.57 17.32
CA GLN A 7 -9.32 -6.50 18.30
C GLN A 7 -8.37 -6.79 19.46
N SER A 8 -7.78 -5.74 20.03
CA SER A 8 -6.77 -5.90 21.09
C SER A 8 -7.36 -6.23 22.45
N ASP A 9 -8.65 -5.95 22.64
CA ASP A 9 -9.36 -6.05 23.91
C ASP A 9 -10.48 -7.09 23.78
N ASP A 10 -10.97 -7.63 24.90
CA ASP A 10 -12.12 -8.57 24.97
C ASP A 10 -13.47 -7.95 24.51
N ALA A 11 -13.44 -6.81 23.82
CA ALA A 11 -14.56 -6.03 23.30
C ALA A 11 -15.31 -6.73 22.14
N SER A 12 -15.39 -8.06 22.13
CA SER A 12 -15.98 -8.85 21.03
C SER A 12 -17.46 -8.56 20.83
N SER A 13 -18.11 -7.99 21.84
CA SER A 13 -19.48 -7.49 21.78
C SER A 13 -19.63 -6.13 21.07
N ALA A 14 -18.54 -5.38 20.86
CA ALA A 14 -18.59 -4.06 20.25
C ALA A 14 -18.73 -4.10 18.73
N ILE A 15 -18.32 -5.19 18.07
CA ILE A 15 -18.44 -5.33 16.62
C ILE A 15 -19.55 -6.32 16.28
N THR A 16 -20.47 -5.89 15.42
CA THR A 16 -21.45 -6.78 14.79
C THR A 16 -21.35 -6.68 13.27
N THR A 17 -21.61 -7.78 12.59
CA THR A 17 -21.58 -7.84 11.12
C THR A 17 -22.89 -8.43 10.61
N GLN A 18 -23.51 -7.77 9.64
CA GLN A 18 -24.70 -8.26 8.95
C GLN A 18 -24.52 -8.10 7.44
N GLY A 19 -24.24 -9.22 6.75
CA GLY A 19 -23.92 -9.18 5.32
C GLY A 19 -22.65 -8.34 5.06
N ASN A 20 -22.80 -7.25 4.31
CA ASN A 20 -21.71 -6.34 3.96
C ASN A 20 -21.61 -5.13 4.91
N THR A 21 -22.39 -5.11 5.99
CA THR A 21 -22.39 -4.03 6.97
C THR A 21 -21.61 -4.46 8.20
N VAL A 22 -20.72 -3.57 8.65
CA VAL A 22 -20.02 -3.65 9.94
C VAL A 22 -20.53 -2.52 10.82
N THR A 23 -20.89 -2.84 12.05
CA THR A 23 -21.26 -1.85 13.05
C THR A 23 -20.28 -1.97 14.22
N CYS A 24 -19.67 -0.84 14.60
CA CYS A 24 -18.83 -0.73 15.78
C CYS A 24 -19.53 0.13 16.84
N GLN A 25 -19.78 -0.45 18.00
CA GLN A 25 -20.37 0.18 19.18
C GLN A 25 -19.41 -0.04 20.35
N LYS A 26 -18.29 0.68 20.36
CA LYS A 26 -17.40 0.74 21.53
C LYS A 26 -17.74 2.00 22.31
N GLU A 27 -18.24 1.84 23.52
CA GLU A 27 -18.35 2.92 24.49
C GLU A 27 -16.94 3.24 25.01
N ASP A 28 -16.63 4.53 25.13
CA ASP A 28 -15.35 5.11 25.59
C ASP A 28 -14.16 5.08 24.60
N PHE A 29 -13.64 6.28 24.32
CA PHE A 29 -12.57 6.60 23.36
C PHE A 29 -11.14 6.20 23.80
N TYR A 30 -10.97 5.54 24.95
CA TYR A 30 -9.64 5.21 25.47
C TYR A 30 -9.25 3.77 25.14
N GLY A 31 -8.47 3.57 24.07
CA GLY A 31 -7.89 2.26 23.78
C GLY A 31 -7.21 2.16 22.41
N SER A 32 -6.73 0.96 22.09
CA SER A 32 -6.21 0.65 20.74
C SER A 32 -7.35 0.65 19.71
N PRO A 33 -7.06 0.93 18.43
CA PRO A 33 -8.05 0.86 17.37
C PRO A 33 -8.60 -0.55 17.22
N ILE A 34 -9.86 -0.63 16.81
CA ILE A 34 -10.48 -1.90 16.38
C ILE A 34 -10.26 -2.04 14.89
N ASN A 35 -9.68 -3.17 14.48
CA ASN A 35 -9.42 -3.45 13.08
C ASN A 35 -10.45 -4.46 12.57
N VAL A 36 -11.02 -4.21 11.40
CA VAL A 36 -11.99 -5.11 10.76
C VAL A 36 -11.54 -5.38 9.33
N LEU A 37 -11.51 -6.65 8.95
CA LEU A 37 -11.05 -7.10 7.63
C LEU A 37 -12.19 -7.77 6.87
N TRP A 38 -12.53 -7.23 5.71
CA TRP A 38 -13.31 -7.98 4.72
C TRP A 38 -12.37 -8.93 3.97
N LYS A 39 -12.57 -10.24 4.11
CA LYS A 39 -11.78 -11.20 3.33
C LYS A 39 -12.35 -11.33 1.93
N ASP A 40 -11.77 -10.57 1.02
CA ASP A 40 -12.01 -10.69 -0.41
C ASP A 40 -11.16 -11.83 -1.00
N PRO A 41 -11.70 -12.67 -1.92
CA PRO A 41 -10.94 -13.68 -2.62
C PRO A 41 -10.01 -13.13 -3.71
N ALA A 42 -9.72 -11.82 -3.74
CA ALA A 42 -8.79 -11.20 -4.67
C ALA A 42 -7.53 -12.06 -4.89
N GLU A 43 -7.27 -12.38 -6.16
CA GLU A 43 -6.19 -13.28 -6.57
C GLU A 43 -4.86 -12.52 -6.72
N LYS A 44 -3.79 -13.24 -7.07
CA LYS A 44 -2.42 -12.69 -7.23
C LYS A 44 -2.25 -11.74 -8.44
N SER A 45 -3.32 -11.47 -9.18
CA SER A 45 -3.34 -10.63 -10.37
C SER A 45 -4.77 -10.22 -10.70
N GLY A 46 -4.96 -8.97 -11.12
CA GLY A 46 -6.27 -8.46 -11.52
C GLY A 46 -6.42 -6.98 -11.15
N LEU A 47 -7.54 -6.41 -11.58
CA LEU A 47 -7.98 -5.08 -11.18
C LEU A 47 -9.20 -5.25 -10.29
N TYR A 48 -9.12 -4.74 -9.07
CA TYR A 48 -10.17 -4.89 -8.07
C TYR A 48 -10.58 -3.50 -7.57
N TYR A 49 -11.88 -3.32 -7.38
CA TYR A 49 -12.44 -2.08 -6.89
C TYR A 49 -13.42 -2.37 -5.77
N TRP A 50 -13.22 -1.71 -4.64
CA TRP A 50 -14.15 -1.71 -3.52
C TRP A 50 -14.66 -0.31 -3.28
N GLN A 51 -15.89 -0.22 -2.82
CA GLN A 51 -16.53 1.03 -2.45
C GLN A 51 -17.10 0.88 -1.05
N ILE A 52 -16.85 1.86 -0.19
CA ILE A 52 -17.14 1.78 1.23
C ILE A 52 -17.95 3.02 1.61
N ASP A 53 -19.15 2.78 2.11
CA ASP A 53 -20.11 3.79 2.54
C ASP A 53 -20.01 4.00 4.05
N PHE A 54 -19.78 5.25 4.49
CA PHE A 54 -19.71 5.60 5.91
C PHE A 54 -21.08 6.07 6.41
N LEU A 55 -21.98 5.12 6.65
CA LEU A 55 -23.40 5.41 6.94
C LEU A 55 -23.61 6.19 8.24
N GLN A 56 -22.84 5.88 9.28
CA GLN A 56 -22.93 6.52 10.59
C GLN A 56 -21.54 6.55 11.23
N LEU A 57 -21.12 7.73 11.69
CA LEU A 57 -19.87 7.92 12.43
C LEU A 57 -20.12 8.75 13.67
N ASP A 58 -19.46 8.39 14.77
CA ASP A 58 -19.38 9.29 15.92
C ASP A 58 -18.39 10.43 15.62
N THR A 59 -18.77 11.64 16.01
CA THR A 59 -17.98 12.86 15.88
C THR A 59 -16.67 12.87 16.68
N GLN A 60 -16.52 11.96 17.64
CA GLN A 60 -15.34 11.91 18.52
C GLN A 60 -14.24 10.95 18.03
N GLY A 61 -14.51 10.10 17.03
CA GLY A 61 -13.59 9.08 16.54
C GLY A 61 -12.88 9.43 15.24
N SER A 62 -11.73 8.80 14.98
CA SER A 62 -11.13 8.73 13.65
C SER A 62 -11.43 7.37 13.02
N VAL A 63 -11.89 7.35 11.78
CA VAL A 63 -12.04 6.12 10.98
C VAL A 63 -11.04 6.14 9.83
N GLY A 64 -10.49 4.96 9.54
CA GLY A 64 -9.59 4.75 8.43
C GLY A 64 -10.01 3.56 7.60
N VAL A 65 -9.58 3.55 6.34
CA VAL A 65 -9.92 2.51 5.38
C VAL A 65 -8.75 2.22 4.47
N GLY A 66 -8.56 0.97 4.07
CA GLY A 66 -7.32 0.60 3.41
C GLY A 66 -7.23 -0.83 2.95
N LEU A 67 -6.02 -1.19 2.51
CA LEU A 67 -5.68 -2.53 2.05
C LEU A 67 -4.57 -3.11 2.93
N THR A 68 -4.72 -4.39 3.28
CA THR A 68 -3.72 -5.16 4.03
C THR A 68 -3.66 -6.59 3.48
N THR A 69 -2.63 -7.33 3.87
CA THR A 69 -2.60 -8.79 3.68
C THR A 69 -3.03 -9.47 4.98
N GLN A 70 -3.55 -10.69 4.87
CA GLN A 70 -3.99 -11.45 6.05
C GLN A 70 -2.84 -11.63 7.08
N ASP A 71 -1.60 -11.79 6.63
CA ASP A 71 -0.43 -11.97 7.51
C ASP A 71 -0.11 -10.71 8.33
N HIS A 72 -0.45 -9.53 7.81
CA HIS A 72 -0.23 -8.23 8.43
C HIS A 72 -1.46 -7.67 9.16
N PHE A 73 -2.61 -8.36 9.06
CA PHE A 73 -3.78 -8.03 9.85
C PHE A 73 -3.54 -8.45 11.31
N LYS A 74 -3.39 -7.46 12.19
CA LYS A 74 -3.10 -7.63 13.62
C LYS A 74 -4.01 -6.71 14.43
N VAL A 75 -4.08 -6.97 15.73
CA VAL A 75 -4.86 -6.17 16.68
C VAL A 75 -4.24 -4.78 16.90
N GLY A 76 -5.09 -3.77 17.12
CA GLY A 76 -4.64 -2.43 17.52
C GLY A 76 -3.66 -1.80 16.53
N TYR A 77 -2.65 -1.11 17.05
CA TYR A 77 -1.61 -0.43 16.26
C TYR A 77 -0.57 -1.37 15.64
N ALA A 78 -0.69 -2.68 15.81
CA ALA A 78 0.26 -3.65 15.24
C ALA A 78 -0.02 -3.98 13.77
N ILE A 79 -1.17 -3.56 13.23
CA ILE A 79 -1.55 -3.78 11.83
C ILE A 79 -0.56 -3.07 10.87
N LYS A 80 -0.27 -3.71 9.73
CA LYS A 80 0.44 -3.07 8.60
C LYS A 80 -0.48 -3.02 7.39
N PHE A 81 -0.75 -1.82 6.89
CA PHE A 81 -1.79 -1.61 5.90
C PHE A 81 -1.64 -0.24 5.24
N MET A 82 -2.00 -0.14 3.97
CA MET A 82 -2.11 1.13 3.28
C MET A 82 -3.45 1.76 3.63
N GLU A 83 -3.42 2.78 4.48
CA GLU A 83 -4.59 3.44 5.05
C GLU A 83 -4.82 4.82 4.46
N TYR A 84 -6.10 5.16 4.24
CA TYR A 84 -6.59 6.52 4.11
C TYR A 84 -7.51 6.89 5.27
N ASN A 85 -7.25 8.02 5.92
CA ASN A 85 -8.11 8.63 6.94
C ASN A 85 -8.12 10.18 6.86
N GLY A 86 -7.78 10.73 5.70
CA GLY A 86 -7.37 12.13 5.49
C GLY A 86 -5.84 12.27 5.39
N ASN A 87 -5.10 11.36 6.03
CA ASN A 87 -3.70 11.10 5.74
C ASN A 87 -3.55 9.81 4.92
N LEU A 88 -2.40 9.62 4.29
CA LEU A 88 -1.95 8.30 3.84
C LEU A 88 -0.94 7.76 4.83
N ALA A 89 -1.09 6.51 5.23
CA ALA A 89 -0.18 5.80 6.13
C ALA A 89 0.01 4.35 5.68
N ASP A 90 1.09 3.71 6.17
CA ASP A 90 1.41 2.30 5.89
C ASP A 90 1.27 1.37 7.12
N GLY A 91 0.63 1.87 8.19
CA GLY A 91 0.52 1.20 9.48
C GLY A 91 1.80 1.23 10.33
N SER A 92 2.86 1.89 9.87
CA SER A 92 4.07 2.18 10.67
C SER A 92 4.30 3.68 10.83
N ALA A 93 4.03 4.44 9.77
CA ALA A 93 4.18 5.88 9.74
C ALA A 93 3.17 6.52 8.80
N GLY A 94 2.94 7.82 9.00
CA GLY A 94 2.31 8.65 7.98
C GLY A 94 3.24 8.78 6.77
N LEU A 95 2.73 8.46 5.59
CA LEU A 95 3.41 8.65 4.31
C LEU A 95 3.17 10.07 3.78
N VAL A 96 1.92 10.52 3.84
CA VAL A 96 1.52 11.87 3.40
C VAL A 96 0.49 12.42 4.39
N CYS A 97 0.85 13.51 5.06
CA CYS A 97 -0.07 14.23 5.94
C CYS A 97 -0.96 15.18 5.12
N SER A 98 -2.23 15.32 5.52
CA SER A 98 -3.21 16.16 4.81
C SER A 98 -3.34 15.79 3.32
N PHE A 99 -3.33 14.49 3.03
CA PHE A 99 -3.50 13.98 1.68
C PHE A 99 -4.91 14.31 1.13
N GLY A 100 -5.91 14.29 2.01
CA GLY A 100 -7.29 14.65 1.69
C GLY A 100 -8.07 15.03 2.93
N ASP A 101 -9.37 15.21 2.76
CA ASP A 101 -10.28 15.48 3.88
C ASP A 101 -10.42 14.24 4.79
N CYS A 102 -10.51 14.46 6.10
CA CYS A 102 -10.87 13.38 7.02
C CYS A 102 -12.24 12.80 6.63
N ILE A 103 -12.36 11.47 6.75
CA ILE A 103 -13.59 10.74 6.44
C ILE A 103 -14.73 11.19 7.38
N LYS A 104 -15.91 11.44 6.82
CA LYS A 104 -17.11 11.91 7.52
C LYS A 104 -18.31 11.01 7.22
N GLN A 105 -19.34 11.15 8.06
CA GLN A 105 -20.61 10.46 7.82
C GLN A 105 -21.21 10.89 6.48
N GLY A 106 -21.66 9.92 5.70
CA GLY A 106 -22.20 10.09 4.36
C GLY A 106 -21.14 10.05 3.26
N ASP A 107 -19.85 10.00 3.60
CA ASP A 107 -18.80 9.83 2.60
C ASP A 107 -18.86 8.45 1.95
N ASN A 108 -18.39 8.41 0.71
CA ASN A 108 -18.21 7.20 -0.07
C ASN A 108 -16.76 7.14 -0.57
N ILE A 109 -16.01 6.13 -0.13
CA ILE A 109 -14.59 5.98 -0.49
C ILE A 109 -14.41 4.78 -1.40
N GLY A 110 -13.83 5.02 -2.58
CA GLY A 110 -13.42 4.00 -3.54
C GLY A 110 -11.96 3.59 -3.35
N ILE A 111 -11.68 2.29 -3.34
CA ILE A 111 -10.34 1.72 -3.29
C ILE A 111 -10.11 0.91 -4.55
N LEU A 112 -9.13 1.32 -5.35
CA LEU A 112 -8.70 0.60 -6.55
C LEU A 112 -7.38 -0.12 -6.26
N LEU A 113 -7.36 -1.44 -6.46
CA LEU A 113 -6.15 -2.25 -6.42
C LEU A 113 -5.85 -2.80 -7.81
N ASN A 114 -4.72 -2.37 -8.37
CA ASN A 114 -4.18 -2.90 -9.61
C ASN A 114 -3.01 -3.86 -9.32
N LEU A 115 -3.24 -5.17 -9.47
CA LEU A 115 -2.22 -6.22 -9.37
C LEU A 115 -1.74 -6.72 -10.74
N THR A 116 -2.17 -6.07 -11.83
CA THR A 116 -1.79 -6.45 -13.20
C THR A 116 -0.45 -5.88 -13.63
N ASP A 117 0.06 -4.86 -12.94
CA ASP A 117 1.36 -4.28 -13.25
C ASP A 117 2.48 -5.25 -12.86
N SER A 118 2.96 -5.99 -13.86
CA SER A 118 4.19 -6.77 -13.80
C SER A 118 5.40 -5.92 -13.37
N GLU A 119 5.35 -4.61 -13.60
CA GLU A 119 6.38 -3.65 -13.19
C GLU A 119 6.52 -3.57 -11.65
N MET A 120 5.43 -3.73 -10.89
CA MET A 120 5.49 -3.74 -9.42
C MET A 120 6.18 -5.01 -8.88
N LYS A 121 5.97 -6.15 -9.55
CA LYS A 121 6.70 -7.40 -9.25
C LYS A 121 8.17 -7.30 -9.63
N GLU A 122 8.49 -6.55 -10.69
CA GLU A 122 9.86 -6.39 -11.16
C GLU A 122 10.66 -5.38 -10.32
N SER A 123 10.05 -4.26 -9.90
CA SER A 123 10.70 -3.26 -9.03
C SER A 123 10.96 -3.81 -7.64
N MET A 124 9.97 -4.45 -7.00
CA MET A 124 10.15 -5.08 -5.68
C MET A 124 11.19 -6.20 -5.71
N ARG A 125 11.26 -6.98 -6.80
CA ARG A 125 12.26 -8.04 -6.96
C ARG A 125 13.66 -7.48 -7.20
N LYS A 126 13.78 -6.34 -7.91
CA LYS A 126 15.06 -5.65 -8.10
C LYS A 126 15.58 -5.09 -6.77
N GLU A 127 14.73 -4.50 -5.94
CA GLU A 127 15.12 -3.95 -4.64
C GLU A 127 15.54 -5.04 -3.62
N ASP A 128 14.79 -6.14 -3.52
CA ASP A 128 15.13 -7.27 -2.63
C ASP A 128 16.43 -7.97 -3.07
N VAL A 129 16.69 -8.05 -4.38
CA VAL A 129 17.98 -8.54 -4.90
C VAL A 129 19.11 -7.57 -4.57
N ILE A 130 18.87 -6.25 -4.67
CA ILE A 130 19.87 -5.23 -4.33
C ILE A 130 20.17 -5.23 -2.84
N SER A 131 19.18 -5.34 -1.94
CA SER A 131 19.44 -5.37 -0.50
C SER A 131 20.24 -6.61 -0.10
N LYS A 132 19.87 -7.79 -0.60
CA LYS A 132 20.62 -9.04 -0.37
C LYS A 132 22.02 -9.01 -0.97
N LEU A 133 22.22 -8.31 -2.09
CA LEU A 133 23.55 -8.06 -2.64
C LEU A 133 24.37 -7.22 -1.67
N ILE A 134 23.82 -6.09 -1.21
CA ILE A 134 24.49 -5.12 -0.32
C ILE A 134 24.90 -5.77 1.01
N ASP A 135 24.03 -6.55 1.63
CA ASP A 135 24.31 -7.19 2.93
C ASP A 135 25.42 -8.26 2.87
N GLY A 136 25.77 -8.74 1.67
CA GLY A 136 26.78 -9.77 1.46
C GLY A 136 27.95 -9.38 0.56
N ILE A 137 28.13 -8.09 0.24
CA ILE A 137 29.21 -7.66 -0.69
C ILE A 137 30.56 -8.06 -0.12
N ALA A 138 31.23 -8.97 -0.83
CA ALA A 138 32.60 -9.35 -0.53
C ALA A 138 33.59 -8.53 -1.36
N ASP A 139 33.22 -8.17 -2.59
CA ASP A 139 34.08 -7.45 -3.53
C ASP A 139 33.24 -6.77 -4.63
N PHE A 140 33.78 -5.70 -5.23
CA PHE A 140 33.25 -5.10 -6.45
C PHE A 140 34.38 -4.76 -7.42
N LYS A 141 34.15 -5.01 -8.71
CA LYS A 141 35.14 -4.76 -9.78
C LYS A 141 34.51 -4.01 -10.93
N LEU A 142 35.25 -3.07 -11.48
CA LEU A 142 34.91 -2.40 -12.73
C LEU A 142 35.67 -3.06 -13.88
N GLN A 143 34.95 -3.52 -14.89
CA GLN A 143 35.50 -4.06 -16.13
C GLN A 143 34.93 -3.30 -17.33
N GLY A 144 35.66 -2.29 -17.81
CA GLY A 144 35.16 -1.39 -18.85
C GLY A 144 33.94 -0.60 -18.37
N GLN A 145 32.78 -0.82 -19.01
CA GLN A 145 31.51 -0.19 -18.64
C GLN A 145 30.62 -1.07 -17.75
N GLN A 146 31.18 -2.14 -17.19
CA GLN A 146 30.44 -3.12 -16.40
C GLN A 146 30.88 -3.02 -14.94
N LEU A 147 29.91 -2.93 -14.03
CA LEU A 147 30.13 -3.10 -12.60
C LEU A 147 29.78 -4.54 -12.23
N ILE A 148 30.73 -5.27 -11.69
CA ILE A 148 30.56 -6.65 -11.22
C ILE A 148 30.58 -6.62 -9.70
N ILE A 149 29.49 -7.01 -9.06
CA ILE A 149 29.38 -7.15 -7.61
C ILE A 149 29.41 -8.63 -7.26
N THR A 150 30.28 -9.01 -6.33
CA THR A 150 30.35 -10.38 -5.80
C THR A 150 29.80 -10.40 -4.38
N SER A 151 28.79 -11.24 -4.13
CA SER A 151 28.15 -11.39 -2.83
C SER A 151 27.83 -12.85 -2.55
N ASN A 152 28.32 -13.38 -1.43
CA ASN A 152 28.10 -14.78 -1.01
C ASN A 152 28.42 -15.83 -2.10
N GLY A 153 29.49 -15.61 -2.88
CA GLY A 153 29.88 -16.50 -3.98
C GLY A 153 29.08 -16.33 -5.28
N ASN A 154 28.04 -15.48 -5.29
CA ASN A 154 27.30 -15.11 -6.49
C ASN A 154 27.89 -13.84 -7.12
N GLN A 155 27.79 -13.73 -8.44
CA GLN A 155 28.19 -12.54 -9.18
C GLN A 155 27.00 -11.92 -9.90
N VAL A 156 26.82 -10.61 -9.73
CA VAL A 156 25.82 -9.83 -10.45
C VAL A 156 26.53 -8.76 -11.26
N LYS A 157 26.19 -8.73 -12.55
CA LYS A 157 26.80 -7.85 -13.53
C LYS A 157 25.81 -6.76 -13.92
N PHE A 158 26.19 -5.51 -13.68
CA PHE A 158 25.47 -4.32 -14.10
C PHE A 158 26.13 -3.75 -15.34
N GLU A 159 25.33 -3.52 -16.38
CA GLU A 159 25.78 -2.83 -17.59
C GLU A 159 25.28 -1.39 -17.54
N ARG A 160 26.17 -0.44 -17.84
CA ARG A 160 25.78 0.97 -17.94
C ARG A 160 24.83 1.14 -19.11
N TYR A 161 23.55 1.33 -18.83
CA TYR A 161 22.59 1.76 -19.84
C TYR A 161 22.82 3.25 -20.14
N THR A 162 23.16 3.56 -21.38
CA THR A 162 23.17 4.93 -21.88
C THR A 162 21.89 5.12 -22.67
N PRO A 163 20.90 5.85 -22.15
CA PRO A 163 19.66 6.09 -22.89
C PRO A 163 19.97 6.78 -24.22
N GLU A 164 19.25 6.43 -25.28
CA GLU A 164 19.35 7.16 -26.53
C GLU A 164 18.97 8.63 -26.29
N ALA A 165 19.70 9.55 -26.91
CA ALA A 165 19.33 10.95 -26.87
C ALA A 165 17.89 11.09 -27.39
N PRO A 166 17.01 11.82 -26.70
CA PRO A 166 15.64 12.00 -27.17
C PRO A 166 15.68 12.60 -28.59
N GLN A 167 14.80 12.09 -29.46
CA GLN A 167 14.68 12.67 -30.79
C GLN A 167 14.33 14.16 -30.66
N ALA A 168 15.01 15.00 -31.44
CA ALA A 168 14.75 16.44 -31.44
C ALA A 168 13.27 16.68 -31.77
N TYR A 169 12.54 17.26 -30.82
CA TYR A 169 11.15 17.61 -31.00
C TYR A 169 11.06 18.93 -31.79
N THR A 170 10.86 18.84 -33.11
CA THR A 170 10.77 20.02 -33.99
C THR A 170 9.35 20.53 -34.19
N LYS A 171 8.35 19.94 -33.51
CA LYS A 171 6.97 20.39 -33.62
C LYS A 171 6.81 21.69 -32.84
N ASN A 172 6.89 22.82 -33.55
CA ASN A 172 6.58 24.12 -33.00
C ASN A 172 5.07 24.16 -32.70
N ILE A 173 4.70 23.98 -31.43
CA ILE A 173 3.32 24.02 -30.95
C ILE A 173 2.63 25.38 -31.18
N PHE A 174 3.37 26.41 -31.60
CA PHE A 174 2.84 27.73 -31.95
C PHE A 174 2.68 27.96 -33.47
N ALA A 175 3.04 26.98 -34.31
CA ALA A 175 2.87 27.08 -35.77
C ALA A 175 1.53 26.49 -36.26
N ALA A 176 0.51 26.44 -35.40
CA ALA A 176 -0.85 26.10 -35.80
C ALA A 176 -1.50 27.32 -36.46
N GLU A 177 -1.51 27.31 -37.79
CA GLU A 177 -2.50 27.93 -38.69
C GLU A 177 -2.96 29.36 -38.32
N TYR A 178 -2.24 30.35 -38.84
CA TYR A 178 -2.84 31.64 -39.23
C TYR A 178 -3.31 31.55 -40.67
#